data_AF-A0A095Y339-F1
#
_entry.id   AF-A0A095Y339-F1
#
_cell.length_a   1.000
_cell.length_b   1.000
_cell.length_c   1.000
_cell.angle_alpha   90.00
_cell.angle_beta   90.00
_cell.angle_gamma   90.00
#
_symmetry.space_group_name_H-M   'P 1'
#
loop_
_entity.id
_entity.type
_entity.pdbx_description
1 polymer ?
#
loop_
_entity_poly.entity_id
_entity_poly.type
_entity_poly.pdbx_seq_one_letter_code
_entity_poly.pdbx_strand_id
1 'polypeptide(L)'
;MIKMKKHYFLIAAMAASLSLPVSFTSCGSNGSDDGIEAIDAANSVIRMKISLSGDYTKFDPSLSFYAWDLKGKGKDIHTSTGKDVNMIWEQHYGKNPFSTASAQIKGSYSSFSASLILTNSDRQEGKVSIRATVYKDEKVIRDQTLNVEILPSDISTSIGYVPEQGFTKIN
;
A
#
# COMPACT_ATOMS: atom_id res chain seq x y z
N MET A 1 -22.71 9.80 -27.94
CA MET A 1 -22.89 8.77 -26.89
C MET A 1 -23.17 7.45 -27.59
N ILE A 2 -22.17 6.57 -27.67
CA ILE A 2 -22.28 5.26 -28.34
C ILE A 2 -22.16 4.19 -27.26
N LYS A 3 -23.19 3.35 -27.15
CA LYS A 3 -23.35 2.31 -26.14
C LYS A 3 -22.67 1.05 -26.68
N MET A 4 -21.51 0.66 -26.15
CA MET A 4 -20.88 -0.63 -26.47
C MET A 4 -20.90 -1.57 -25.27
N LYS A 5 -21.63 -2.68 -25.41
CA LYS A 5 -21.66 -3.81 -24.48
C LYS A 5 -20.35 -4.59 -24.60
N LYS A 6 -19.53 -4.62 -23.55
CA LYS A 6 -18.35 -5.48 -23.50
C LYS A 6 -18.79 -6.93 -23.28
N HIS A 7 -18.41 -7.81 -24.21
CA HIS A 7 -18.58 -9.25 -24.09
C HIS A 7 -17.45 -9.79 -23.23
N TYR A 8 -17.80 -10.52 -22.17
CA TYR A 8 -16.85 -11.24 -21.33
C TYR A 8 -16.37 -12.48 -22.08
N PHE A 9 -15.07 -12.56 -22.34
CA PHE A 9 -14.45 -13.80 -22.83
C PHE A 9 -14.21 -14.71 -21.62
N LEU A 10 -15.12 -15.66 -21.44
CA LEU A 10 -14.98 -16.80 -20.53
C LEU A 10 -13.89 -17.73 -21.08
N ILE A 11 -12.80 -17.90 -20.34
CA ILE A 11 -11.97 -19.11 -20.50
C ILE A 11 -12.65 -20.19 -19.66
N ALA A 12 -13.51 -20.95 -20.33
CA ALA A 12 -14.05 -22.20 -19.83
C ALA A 12 -13.29 -23.35 -20.50
N ALA A 13 -12.44 -24.04 -19.74
CA ALA A 13 -12.05 -25.41 -20.03
C ALA A 13 -12.19 -26.20 -18.73
N MET A 14 -13.33 -26.87 -18.63
CA MET A 14 -13.69 -27.82 -17.59
C MET A 14 -12.79 -29.07 -17.63
N ALA A 15 -12.58 -29.75 -16.50
CA ALA A 15 -13.33 -30.96 -16.19
C ALA A 15 -12.89 -31.65 -14.89
N ALA A 16 -13.90 -31.87 -14.03
CA ALA A 16 -14.10 -32.93 -13.04
C ALA A 16 -13.04 -33.09 -11.92
N SER A 17 -13.40 -33.07 -10.63
CA SER A 17 -14.48 -33.87 -10.07
C SER A 17 -14.93 -33.40 -8.67
N LEU A 18 -16.25 -33.30 -8.52
CA LEU A 18 -17.07 -33.67 -7.35
C LEU A 18 -17.12 -32.74 -6.12
N SER A 19 -18.26 -32.03 -6.06
CA SER A 19 -19.17 -31.82 -4.91
C SER A 19 -19.46 -30.35 -4.52
N LEU A 20 -20.77 -30.06 -4.50
CA LEU A 20 -21.55 -28.80 -4.42
C LEU A 20 -21.46 -28.06 -3.06
N PRO A 21 -22.10 -26.87 -2.85
CA PRO A 21 -23.00 -26.14 -3.75
C PRO A 21 -22.63 -24.67 -4.03
N VAL A 22 -23.05 -24.24 -5.22
CA VAL A 22 -23.09 -22.85 -5.66
C VAL A 22 -24.22 -22.15 -4.91
N SER A 23 -23.92 -21.04 -4.23
CA SER A 23 -24.92 -20.05 -3.85
C SER A 23 -24.76 -18.84 -4.76
N PHE A 24 -25.59 -18.80 -5.80
CA PHE A 24 -25.97 -17.53 -6.41
C PHE A 24 -27.17 -17.00 -5.62
N THR A 25 -26.96 -15.94 -4.84
CA THR A 25 -28.02 -15.03 -4.44
C THR A 25 -27.70 -13.66 -5.03
N SER A 26 -28.39 -13.37 -6.13
CA SER A 26 -28.66 -12.02 -6.60
C SER A 26 -29.92 -11.54 -5.87
N CYS A 27 -29.84 -10.41 -5.16
CA CYS A 27 -30.93 -9.42 -5.14
C CYS A 27 -30.40 -8.11 -4.55
N GLY A 28 -30.65 -7.02 -5.27
CA GLY A 28 -30.01 -5.72 -5.05
C GLY A 28 -30.49 -4.96 -3.83
N SER A 29 -29.62 -4.08 -3.37
CA SER A 29 -30.01 -2.77 -2.87
C SER A 29 -29.23 -1.73 -3.66
N ASN A 30 -29.95 -0.76 -4.22
CA ASN A 30 -29.37 0.53 -4.59
C ASN A 30 -28.79 1.15 -3.32
N GLY A 31 -27.48 1.31 -3.25
CA GLY A 31 -26.81 1.90 -2.10
C GLY A 31 -25.36 2.22 -2.44
N SER A 32 -25.15 3.44 -2.92
CA SER A 32 -23.87 4.15 -3.08
C SER A 32 -22.73 3.34 -3.71
N ASP A 33 -22.50 3.63 -5.00
CA ASP A 33 -21.15 3.72 -5.56
C ASP A 33 -20.22 4.36 -4.52
N ASP A 34 -19.30 3.57 -3.98
CA ASP A 34 -17.98 3.99 -3.50
C ASP A 34 -17.10 2.73 -3.39
N GLY A 35 -17.16 1.89 -4.43
CA GLY A 35 -16.02 1.02 -4.70
C GLY A 35 -14.85 1.93 -5.00
N ILE A 36 -13.81 1.93 -4.16
CA ILE A 36 -12.61 2.75 -4.33
C ILE A 36 -12.08 2.46 -5.74
N GLU A 37 -12.35 3.37 -6.67
CA GLU A 37 -11.84 3.29 -8.03
C GLU A 37 -10.33 3.09 -7.91
N ALA A 38 -9.82 1.99 -8.48
CA ALA A 38 -8.42 1.90 -8.84
C ALA A 38 -8.07 3.23 -9.53
N ILE A 39 -7.02 3.90 -9.10
CA ILE A 39 -6.70 5.25 -9.59
C ILE A 39 -6.24 5.15 -11.05
N ASP A 40 -7.19 5.02 -11.97
CA ASP A 40 -6.99 4.98 -13.39
C ASP A 40 -7.04 6.41 -13.93
N ALA A 41 -5.86 6.99 -14.11
CA ALA A 41 -5.70 8.05 -15.09
C ALA A 41 -4.28 7.97 -15.64
N ALA A 42 -4.19 7.72 -16.96
CA ALA A 42 -2.95 7.57 -17.72
C ALA A 42 -1.90 8.67 -17.50
N ASN A 43 -2.27 9.81 -16.89
CA ASN A 43 -1.39 10.94 -16.60
C ASN A 43 -1.38 11.43 -15.15
N SER A 44 -2.07 10.75 -14.21
CA SER A 44 -2.04 11.19 -12.81
C SER A 44 -0.74 10.80 -12.11
N VAL A 45 -0.32 11.64 -11.17
CA VAL A 45 0.81 11.41 -10.29
C VAL A 45 0.29 11.00 -8.92
N ILE A 46 0.71 9.84 -8.44
CA ILE A 46 0.41 9.37 -7.10
C ILE A 46 1.67 9.46 -6.25
N ARG A 47 1.58 10.14 -5.12
CA ARG A 47 2.67 10.25 -4.14
C ARG A 47 2.19 9.73 -2.80
N MET A 48 2.91 8.76 -2.25
CA MET A 48 2.69 8.24 -0.91
C MET A 48 3.79 8.78 0.00
N LYS A 49 3.40 9.35 1.13
CA LYS A 49 4.31 9.84 2.17
C LYS A 49 4.05 9.08 3.47
N ILE A 50 5.09 8.47 4.02
CA ILE A 50 5.07 7.83 5.33
C ILE A 50 5.89 8.69 6.30
N SER A 51 5.30 9.06 7.43
CA SER A 51 5.94 9.85 8.49
C SER A 51 5.88 9.09 9.81
N LEU A 52 6.98 9.12 10.56
CA LEU A 52 7.15 8.48 11.86
C LEU A 52 7.30 9.54 12.95
N SER A 53 6.69 9.29 14.10
CA SER A 53 6.84 10.12 15.30
C SER A 53 6.73 9.27 16.57
N GLY A 54 7.07 9.87 17.71
CA GLY A 54 7.20 9.15 18.98
C GLY A 54 8.57 8.47 19.11
N ASP A 55 8.57 7.27 19.67
CA ASP A 55 9.77 6.51 20.04
C ASP A 55 10.43 5.73 18.88
N TYR A 56 10.07 6.00 17.62
CA TYR A 56 10.45 5.18 16.46
C TYR A 56 11.96 4.93 16.32
N THR A 57 12.79 5.86 16.81
CA THR A 57 14.26 5.76 16.74
C THR A 57 14.83 4.63 17.59
N LYS A 58 14.07 4.13 18.59
CA LYS A 58 14.45 2.97 19.42
C LYS A 58 14.39 1.65 18.64
N PHE A 59 13.69 1.63 17.50
CA PHE A 59 13.27 0.40 16.83
C PHE A 59 13.80 0.26 15.40
N ASP A 60 15.00 0.79 15.11
CA ASP A 60 15.71 0.77 13.80
C ASP A 60 14.79 0.59 12.56
N PRO A 61 13.97 1.61 12.23
CA PRO A 61 12.95 1.45 11.20
C PRO A 61 13.54 1.15 9.82
N SER A 62 12.93 0.19 9.13
CA SER A 62 13.18 -0.13 7.72
C SER A 62 11.90 0.07 6.93
N LEU A 63 11.92 0.97 5.95
CA LEU A 63 10.76 1.31 5.12
C LEU A 63 11.03 0.98 3.66
N SER A 64 10.13 0.22 3.05
CA SER A 64 10.18 -0.13 1.63
C SER A 64 8.90 0.30 0.92
N PHE A 65 9.04 0.83 -0.29
CA PHE A 65 7.93 1.11 -1.20
C PHE A 65 7.99 0.16 -2.39
N TYR A 66 6.82 -0.30 -2.83
CA TYR A 66 6.70 -1.23 -3.95
C TYR A 66 5.68 -0.75 -4.98
N ALA A 67 6.00 -0.85 -6.26
CA ALA A 67 5.10 -0.41 -7.34
C ALA A 67 5.13 -1.34 -8.56
N TRP A 68 3.94 -1.67 -9.06
CA TRP A 68 3.75 -2.50 -10.26
C TRP A 68 2.80 -1.84 -11.25
N ASP A 69 3.07 -2.01 -12.55
CA ASP A 69 2.20 -1.57 -13.63
C ASP A 69 1.02 -2.54 -13.84
N LEU A 70 0.08 -2.19 -14.74
CA LEU A 70 -1.10 -3.01 -15.06
C LEU A 70 -0.77 -4.39 -15.66
N LYS A 71 0.47 -4.61 -16.11
CA LYS A 71 0.95 -5.88 -16.67
C LYS A 71 1.73 -6.69 -15.62
N GLY A 72 1.80 -6.22 -14.38
CA GLY A 72 2.56 -6.86 -13.30
C GLY A 72 4.07 -6.65 -13.40
N LYS A 73 4.56 -5.70 -14.22
CA LYS A 73 5.98 -5.34 -14.29
C LYS A 73 6.32 -4.25 -13.29
N GLY A 74 7.58 -4.21 -12.87
CA GLY A 74 8.12 -3.16 -12.01
C GLY A 74 7.88 -1.77 -12.59
N LYS A 75 7.25 -0.90 -11.80
CA LYS A 75 6.98 0.50 -12.18
C LYS A 75 8.09 1.40 -11.63
N ASP A 76 8.44 2.44 -12.36
CA ASP A 76 9.43 3.42 -11.89
C ASP A 76 8.87 4.24 -10.72
N ILE A 77 9.71 4.40 -9.71
CA ILE A 77 9.44 5.14 -8.48
C ILE A 77 10.39 6.32 -8.40
N HIS A 78 9.82 7.52 -8.31
CA HIS A 78 10.53 8.75 -7.99
C HIS A 78 10.59 8.91 -6.46
N THR A 79 11.78 8.92 -5.90
CA THR A 79 11.98 8.87 -4.45
C THR A 79 12.18 10.26 -3.84
N SER A 80 11.94 10.42 -2.55
CA SER A 80 12.19 11.71 -1.86
C SER A 80 13.67 12.10 -1.80
N THR A 81 14.58 11.18 -2.16
CA THR A 81 16.02 11.46 -2.30
C THR A 81 16.38 12.00 -3.70
N GLY A 82 15.40 12.16 -4.59
CA GLY A 82 15.60 12.62 -5.96
C GLY A 82 16.13 11.54 -6.91
N LYS A 83 16.17 10.28 -6.48
CA LYS A 83 16.59 9.13 -7.29
C LYS A 83 15.38 8.42 -7.88
N ASP A 84 15.56 7.91 -9.08
CA ASP A 84 14.60 7.01 -9.72
C ASP A 84 15.06 5.57 -9.54
N VAL A 85 14.15 4.71 -9.12
CA VAL A 85 14.39 3.28 -8.97
C VAL A 85 13.26 2.49 -9.59
N ASN A 86 13.56 1.27 -10.05
CA ASN A 86 12.54 0.39 -10.60
C ASN A 86 11.96 -0.49 -9.49
N MET A 87 10.62 -0.54 -9.41
CA MET A 87 9.81 -1.45 -8.60
C MET A 87 9.90 -1.31 -7.09
N ILE A 88 11.10 -1.20 -6.51
CA ILE A 88 11.33 -1.25 -5.06
C ILE A 88 12.26 -0.12 -4.65
N TRP A 89 11.89 0.60 -3.60
CA TRP A 89 12.77 1.55 -2.95
C TRP A 89 12.81 1.31 -1.44
N GLU A 90 14.00 1.18 -0.87
CA GLU A 90 14.19 0.87 0.55
C GLU A 90 15.00 1.95 1.26
N GLN A 91 14.64 2.20 2.52
CA GLN A 91 15.36 3.07 3.43
C GLN A 91 15.52 2.38 4.79
N HIS A 92 16.73 2.45 5.33
CA HIS A 92 17.05 1.90 6.65
C HIS A 92 17.55 3.01 7.55
N TYR A 93 16.97 3.12 8.73
CA TYR A 93 17.24 4.20 9.66
C TYR A 93 18.70 4.18 10.12
N GLY A 94 19.26 3.02 10.46
CA GLY A 94 20.68 2.88 10.83
C GLY A 94 21.68 3.31 9.75
N LYS A 95 21.29 3.37 8.48
CA LYS A 95 22.16 3.86 7.38
C LYS A 95 21.95 5.35 7.09
N ASN A 96 20.70 5.78 7.03
CA ASN A 96 20.33 7.16 6.77
C ASN A 96 19.08 7.49 7.60
N PRO A 97 19.24 8.14 8.76
CA PRO A 97 18.12 8.44 9.66
C PRO A 97 17.01 9.20 8.94
N PHE A 98 15.77 8.75 9.14
CA PHE A 98 14.60 9.39 8.55
C PHE A 98 13.44 9.39 9.54
N SER A 99 12.69 10.49 9.54
CA SER A 99 11.36 10.57 10.16
C SER A 99 10.25 10.64 9.12
N THR A 100 10.59 10.83 7.84
CA THR A 100 9.64 10.94 6.74
C THR A 100 10.28 10.44 5.46
N ALA A 101 9.49 9.77 4.64
CA ALA A 101 9.85 9.29 3.33
C ALA A 101 8.67 9.45 2.37
N SER A 102 8.94 9.74 1.10
CA SER A 102 7.89 9.67 0.08
C SER A 102 8.36 9.03 -1.21
N ALA A 103 7.47 8.21 -1.79
CA ALA A 103 7.62 7.62 -3.10
C ALA A 103 6.52 8.14 -4.01
N GLN A 104 6.84 8.36 -5.28
CA GLN A 104 5.92 8.86 -6.28
C GLN A 104 5.97 7.99 -7.54
N ILE A 105 4.80 7.73 -8.11
CA ILE A 105 4.63 7.02 -9.37
C ILE A 105 3.76 7.85 -10.32
N LYS A 106 3.92 7.63 -11.62
CA LYS A 106 3.13 8.33 -12.66
C LYS A 106 2.37 7.34 -13.55
N GLY A 107 1.12 7.67 -13.86
CA GLY A 107 0.24 6.88 -14.71
C GLY A 107 -0.31 5.63 -14.00
N SER A 108 -1.09 4.83 -14.72
CA SER A 108 -1.82 3.70 -14.16
C SER A 108 -0.89 2.64 -13.53
N TYR A 109 -1.34 2.03 -12.44
CA TYR A 109 -0.62 1.01 -11.66
C TYR A 109 -1.59 -0.10 -11.24
N SER A 110 -1.07 -1.31 -11.01
CA SER A 110 -1.85 -2.41 -10.42
C SER A 110 -1.70 -2.46 -8.90
N SER A 111 -0.54 -2.04 -8.39
CA SER A 111 -0.26 -2.00 -6.95
C SER A 111 0.76 -0.91 -6.64
N PHE A 112 0.52 -0.19 -5.55
CA PHE A 112 1.46 0.76 -4.95
C PHE A 112 1.34 0.67 -3.43
N SER A 113 2.36 0.18 -2.75
CA SER A 113 2.31 -0.11 -1.31
C SER A 113 3.57 0.32 -0.58
N ALA A 114 3.45 0.43 0.75
CA ALA A 114 4.58 0.59 1.66
C ALA A 114 4.60 -0.54 2.70
N SER A 115 5.80 -0.93 3.12
CA SER A 115 6.06 -1.85 4.22
C SER A 115 7.05 -1.20 5.18
N LEU A 116 6.68 -1.10 6.45
CA LEU A 116 7.52 -0.60 7.53
C LEU A 116 7.78 -1.74 8.51
N ILE A 117 9.04 -1.99 8.79
CA ILE A 117 9.49 -2.92 9.83
C ILE A 117 10.11 -2.09 10.96
N LEU A 118 9.65 -2.32 12.18
CA LEU A 118 10.23 -1.79 13.41
C LEU A 118 10.92 -2.94 14.14
N THR A 119 12.25 -2.87 14.29
CA THR A 119 13.08 -3.91 14.91
C THR A 119 13.49 -3.50 16.32
N ASN A 120 13.05 -4.25 17.33
CA ASN A 120 13.29 -3.97 18.74
C ASN A 120 14.46 -4.81 19.30
N SER A 121 15.67 -4.57 18.79
CA SER A 121 16.86 -5.33 19.20
C SER A 121 17.18 -5.20 20.69
N ASP A 122 16.88 -4.03 21.26
CA ASP A 122 17.20 -3.70 22.66
C ASP A 122 16.08 -4.06 23.64
N ARG A 123 14.99 -4.69 23.16
CA ARG A 123 13.83 -5.10 23.99
C ARG A 123 13.26 -3.95 24.82
N GLN A 124 13.15 -2.78 24.20
CA GLN A 124 12.62 -1.58 24.83
C GLN A 124 11.12 -1.49 24.66
N GLU A 125 10.46 -0.74 25.54
CA GLU A 125 9.09 -0.30 25.33
C GLU A 125 9.04 1.08 24.67
N GLY A 126 7.95 1.33 23.94
CA GLY A 126 7.71 2.64 23.36
C GLY A 126 6.46 2.72 22.52
N LYS A 127 6.13 3.95 22.12
CA LYS A 127 4.96 4.26 21.30
C LYS A 127 5.41 4.93 20.00
N VAL A 128 4.99 4.35 18.89
CA VAL A 128 5.28 4.84 17.55
C VAL A 128 3.99 5.26 16.87
N SER A 129 3.96 6.45 16.29
CA SER A 129 2.85 6.90 15.46
C SER A 129 3.29 7.01 14.00
N ILE A 130 2.56 6.33 13.13
CA ILE A 130 2.85 6.18 11.71
C ILE A 130 1.74 6.89 10.94
N ARG A 131 2.09 7.95 10.20
CA ARG A 131 1.13 8.68 9.35
C ARG A 131 1.41 8.38 7.88
N ALA A 132 0.41 7.88 7.18
CA ALA A 132 0.42 7.69 5.73
C ALA A 132 -0.46 8.77 5.09
N THR A 133 0.12 9.60 4.23
CA THR A 133 -0.61 10.58 3.43
C THR A 133 -0.41 10.27 1.95
N VAL A 134 -1.50 10.10 1.21
CA VAL A 134 -1.49 9.84 -0.23
C VAL A 134 -2.02 11.05 -0.97
N TYR A 135 -1.27 11.47 -1.98
CA TYR A 135 -1.58 12.58 -2.85
C TYR A 135 -1.87 12.04 -4.26
N LYS A 136 -2.88 12.59 -4.92
CA LYS A 136 -3.11 12.48 -6.36
C LYS A 136 -3.04 13.87 -6.95
N ASP A 137 -2.10 14.08 -7.88
CA ASP A 137 -1.87 15.38 -8.51
C ASP A 137 -1.75 16.51 -7.47
N GLU A 138 -0.90 16.28 -6.46
CA GLU A 138 -0.65 17.13 -5.28
C GLU A 138 -1.84 17.37 -4.34
N LYS A 139 -3.01 16.82 -4.60
CA LYS A 139 -4.17 16.87 -3.69
C LYS A 139 -4.18 15.65 -2.77
N VAL A 140 -4.34 15.87 -1.47
CA VAL A 140 -4.50 14.78 -0.50
C VAL A 140 -5.79 14.02 -0.79
N ILE A 141 -5.68 12.71 -1.01
CA ILE A 141 -6.83 11.80 -1.21
C ILE A 141 -7.01 10.81 -0.04
N ARG A 142 -5.95 10.61 0.75
CA ARG A 142 -5.96 9.80 1.98
C ARG A 142 -4.99 10.39 2.98
N ASP A 143 -5.37 10.37 4.24
CA ASP A 143 -4.51 10.74 5.36
C ASP A 143 -4.91 9.92 6.57
N GLN A 144 -4.06 8.97 6.97
CA GLN A 144 -4.36 8.00 8.01
C GLN A 144 -3.19 7.92 8.98
N THR A 145 -3.51 7.67 10.25
CA THR A 145 -2.53 7.48 11.31
C THR A 145 -2.76 6.14 11.99
N LEU A 146 -1.70 5.36 12.18
CA LEU A 146 -1.67 4.15 12.99
C LEU A 146 -0.77 4.40 14.20
N ASN A 147 -1.30 4.19 15.40
CA ASN A 147 -0.51 4.21 16.62
C ASN A 147 -0.17 2.77 17.02
N VAL A 148 1.10 2.53 17.31
CA VAL A 148 1.65 1.21 17.66
C VAL A 148 2.33 1.33 19.02
N GLU A 149 1.90 0.52 19.97
CA GLU A 149 2.65 0.24 21.18
C GLU A 149 3.53 -0.99 20.93
N ILE A 150 4.79 -0.88 21.33
CA ILE A 150 5.81 -1.93 21.21
C ILE A 150 6.22 -2.33 22.61
N LEU A 151 6.10 -3.62 22.90
CA LEU A 151 6.53 -4.23 24.15
C LEU A 151 7.94 -4.80 24.04
N PRO A 152 8.65 -5.02 25.15
CA PRO A 152 9.95 -5.71 25.16
C PRO A 152 9.97 -7.09 24.49
N SER A 153 8.81 -7.77 24.43
CA SER A 153 8.65 -9.06 23.76
C SER A 153 8.51 -8.95 22.24
N ASP A 154 8.16 -7.78 21.71
CA ASP A 154 7.88 -7.55 20.31
C ASP A 154 9.20 -7.31 19.55
N ILE A 155 9.88 -8.38 19.18
CA ILE A 155 11.21 -8.30 18.53
C ILE A 155 11.14 -7.59 17.18
N SER A 156 10.02 -7.75 16.46
CA SER A 156 9.78 -7.09 15.19
C SER A 156 8.30 -6.80 15.04
N THR A 157 7.95 -5.62 14.52
CA THR A 157 6.58 -5.29 14.12
C THR A 157 6.57 -4.93 12.65
N SER A 158 5.74 -5.61 11.86
CA SER A 158 5.56 -5.35 10.43
C SER A 158 4.26 -4.60 10.19
N ILE A 159 4.34 -3.48 9.49
CA ILE A 159 3.20 -2.62 9.12
C ILE A 159 3.18 -2.47 7.60
N GLY A 160 2.12 -2.96 6.97
CA GLY A 160 1.82 -2.70 5.56
C GLY A 160 0.87 -1.50 5.42
N TYR A 161 1.00 -0.78 4.31
CA TYR A 161 0.05 0.24 3.89
C TYR A 161 -0.23 0.16 2.39
N VAL A 162 -1.51 0.17 2.03
CA VAL A 162 -1.99 0.22 0.64
C VAL A 162 -3.01 1.37 0.56
N PRO A 163 -2.90 2.35 -0.37
CA PRO A 163 -3.81 3.50 -0.44
C PRO A 163 -5.30 3.14 -0.46
N GLU A 164 -5.62 2.01 -1.09
CA GLU A 164 -6.98 1.50 -1.27
C GLU A 164 -7.50 0.76 -0.04
N GLN A 165 -6.61 0.22 0.82
CA GLN A 165 -7.00 -0.65 1.94
C GLN A 165 -6.68 -0.07 3.33
N GLY A 166 -5.75 0.89 3.40
CA GLY A 166 -5.22 1.43 4.65
C GLY A 166 -4.11 0.56 5.25
N PHE A 167 -3.96 0.64 6.57
CA PHE A 167 -2.92 -0.08 7.30
C PHE A 167 -3.28 -1.53 7.60
N THR A 168 -2.29 -2.41 7.52
CA THR A 168 -2.32 -3.78 8.05
C THR A 168 -1.12 -3.95 8.98
N LYS A 169 -1.29 -4.62 10.12
CA LYS A 169 -0.23 -4.83 11.13
C LYS A 169 -0.10 -6.31 11.47
N ILE A 170 1.15 -6.80 11.54
CA ILE A 170 1.50 -8.14 11.98
C ILE A 170 2.62 -8.00 13.03
N ASN A 171 2.41 -8.59 14.21
CA ASN A 171 3.40 -8.71 15.28
C ASN A 171 4.09 -10.07 15.21
#